data_AF-R0M192-F1
#
_entry.id   AF-R0M192-F1
#
_cell.length_a   1.000
_cell.length_b   1.000
_cell.length_c   1.000
_cell.angle_alpha   90.00
_cell.angle_beta   90.00
_cell.angle_gamma   90.00
#
_symmetry.space_group_name_H-M   'P 1'
#
loop_
_entity.id
_entity.type
_entity.pdbx_description
1 polymer ?
#
loop_
_entity_poly.entity_id
_entity_poly.type
_entity_poly.pdbx_seq_one_letter_code
_entity_poly.pdbx_strand_id
1 'polypeptide(L)'
;GSKWHKRHLTYRVVNWPPYLPQHEVRLAVRAAFELWSNVSSLVFWEARDGPADIRLTFFHGDHNDGLSNAFDGPGGALAHAFFPRRGEAHFDSAERWSLRSGKGRNLFVVVAHEVGHTLGLEHSPARSALMSPYYKKLSKDFVLSWDDILAIQNLYGKPSRGSAIQLPGRVFTHFQDWSGDLYGEDRQRQGASTYYCHSFFDAVTADVDDNLYIFKGGHFWVVPASGSSSQPQPLHARWPGLPAGIDACACSPLSHSFYFFKGGRCWRYQGSTLLPGFPQKCSARGLPRHPDTALYFQRLRRLVLFKGAKYFV
;
A
#
# COMPACT_ATOMS: atom_id res chain seq x y z
N GLY A 1 10.88 -11.09 3.35
CA GLY A 1 12.07 -10.74 2.55
C GLY A 1 13.27 -10.42 3.43
N SER A 2 14.47 -10.39 2.82
CA SER A 2 15.71 -9.86 3.45
C SER A 2 15.70 -8.33 3.48
N LYS A 3 16.48 -7.69 4.35
CA LYS A 3 16.53 -6.21 4.47
C LYS A 3 17.95 -5.66 4.35
N TRP A 4 18.05 -4.41 3.90
CA TRP A 4 19.28 -3.62 4.02
C TRP A 4 19.62 -3.34 5.49
N HIS A 5 20.91 -3.46 5.85
CA HIS A 5 21.39 -3.14 7.20
C HIS A 5 21.80 -1.66 7.37
N LYS A 6 21.80 -0.90 6.28
CA LYS A 6 22.06 0.54 6.27
C LYS A 6 20.82 1.31 5.83
N ARG A 7 20.78 2.59 6.20
CA ARG A 7 19.66 3.52 5.91
C ARG A 7 19.89 4.38 4.69
N HIS A 8 21.16 4.67 4.41
CA HIS A 8 21.59 5.48 3.29
C HIS A 8 21.94 4.52 2.15
N LEU A 9 21.10 4.52 1.13
CA LEU A 9 21.21 3.65 -0.04
C LEU A 9 21.52 4.49 -1.27
N THR A 10 22.40 3.98 -2.11
CA THR A 10 22.75 4.59 -3.39
C THR A 10 22.02 3.86 -4.51
N TYR A 11 21.57 4.58 -5.52
CA TYR A 11 20.99 3.97 -6.72
C TYR A 11 21.61 4.51 -8.00
N ARG A 12 21.51 3.74 -9.07
CA ARG A 12 22.00 4.15 -10.40
C ARG A 12 21.11 3.59 -11.51
N VAL A 13 20.74 4.48 -12.44
CA VAL A 13 20.16 4.10 -13.73
C VAL A 13 21.31 3.81 -14.69
N VAL A 14 21.44 2.54 -15.11
CA VAL A 14 22.57 2.08 -15.94
C VAL A 14 22.35 2.43 -17.42
N ASN A 15 21.14 2.22 -17.91
CA ASN A 15 20.69 2.57 -19.26
C ASN A 15 19.18 2.87 -19.24
N TRP A 16 18.60 3.27 -20.37
CA TRP A 16 17.17 3.56 -20.52
C TRP A 16 16.72 3.40 -21.98
N PRO A 17 15.41 3.26 -22.25
CA PRO A 17 14.89 3.18 -23.61
C PRO A 17 15.24 4.45 -24.41
N PRO A 18 15.83 4.33 -25.61
CA PRO A 18 16.39 5.46 -26.34
C PRO A 18 15.33 6.46 -26.83
N TYR A 19 14.08 6.02 -26.93
CA TYR A 19 12.95 6.87 -27.32
C TYR A 19 12.39 7.71 -26.17
N LEU A 20 12.84 7.50 -24.92
CA LEU A 20 12.45 8.32 -23.78
C LEU A 20 13.52 9.37 -23.47
N PRO A 21 13.13 10.63 -23.19
CA PRO A 21 14.09 11.64 -22.76
C PRO A 21 14.76 11.23 -21.43
N GLN A 22 16.09 11.22 -21.41
CA GLN A 22 16.88 10.78 -20.24
C GLN A 22 16.48 11.54 -18.95
N HIS A 23 16.25 12.86 -19.06
CA HIS A 23 15.89 13.68 -17.90
C HIS A 23 14.55 13.26 -17.28
N GLU A 24 13.54 12.94 -18.10
CA GLU A 24 12.24 12.49 -17.59
C GLU A 24 12.34 11.08 -16.98
N VAL A 25 13.17 10.19 -17.56
CA VAL A 25 13.44 8.86 -16.97
C VAL A 25 14.08 9.01 -15.60
N ARG A 26 15.14 9.83 -15.47
CA ARG A 26 15.78 10.11 -14.19
C ARG A 26 14.80 10.69 -13.17
N LEU A 27 13.92 11.59 -13.61
CA LEU A 27 12.90 12.19 -12.75
C LEU A 27 11.90 11.15 -12.23
N ALA A 28 11.43 10.24 -13.09
CA ALA A 28 10.55 9.15 -12.71
C ALA A 28 11.22 8.18 -11.72
N VAL A 29 12.49 7.82 -11.98
CA VAL A 29 13.25 6.96 -11.05
C VAL A 29 13.44 7.64 -9.71
N ARG A 30 13.83 8.92 -9.71
CA ARG A 30 13.98 9.70 -8.48
C ARG A 30 12.67 9.76 -7.69
N ALA A 31 11.56 10.05 -8.35
CA ALA A 31 10.24 10.07 -7.73
C ALA A 31 9.86 8.71 -7.12
N ALA A 32 10.23 7.60 -7.76
CA ALA A 32 10.00 6.26 -7.23
C ALA A 32 10.78 5.99 -5.93
N PHE A 33 12.03 6.44 -5.83
CA PHE A 33 12.79 6.37 -4.58
C PHE A 33 12.23 7.32 -3.51
N GLU A 34 11.85 8.54 -3.90
CA GLU A 34 11.24 9.52 -2.98
C GLU A 34 9.93 9.00 -2.39
N LEU A 35 9.15 8.26 -3.18
CA LEU A 35 7.92 7.61 -2.73
C LEU A 35 8.16 6.71 -1.50
N TRP A 36 9.25 5.93 -1.51
CA TRP A 36 9.60 5.04 -0.41
C TRP A 36 10.30 5.75 0.75
N SER A 37 11.15 6.75 0.50
CA SER A 37 11.75 7.53 1.59
C SER A 37 10.73 8.41 2.32
N ASN A 38 9.69 8.87 1.62
CA ASN A 38 8.63 9.66 2.22
C ASN A 38 7.85 8.93 3.30
N VAL A 39 7.89 7.60 3.32
CA VAL A 39 7.12 6.77 4.26
C VAL A 39 8.00 5.87 5.13
N SER A 40 9.33 5.97 5.03
CA SER A 40 10.28 5.15 5.78
C SER A 40 11.48 5.98 6.29
N SER A 41 12.33 5.40 7.14
CA SER A 41 13.59 6.06 7.55
C SER A 41 14.73 5.96 6.53
N LEU A 42 14.47 5.44 5.33
CA LEU A 42 15.47 5.28 4.28
C LEU A 42 15.78 6.63 3.61
N VAL A 43 17.02 6.77 3.17
CA VAL A 43 17.51 7.93 2.43
C VAL A 43 18.21 7.42 1.17
N PHE A 44 17.87 8.01 0.03
CA PHE A 44 18.38 7.58 -1.28
C PHE A 44 19.21 8.67 -1.94
N TRP A 45 20.30 8.27 -2.60
CA TRP A 45 21.16 9.16 -3.38
C TRP A 45 21.48 8.54 -4.74
N GLU A 46 21.33 9.30 -5.82
CA GLU A 46 21.78 8.86 -7.14
C GLU A 46 23.32 8.89 -7.18
N ALA A 47 23.94 7.75 -7.46
CA ALA A 47 25.39 7.65 -7.63
C ALA A 47 25.78 8.19 -9.02
N ARG A 48 26.78 9.08 -9.06
CA ARG A 48 27.29 9.65 -10.32
C ARG A 48 28.15 8.65 -11.09
N ASP A 49 29.00 7.93 -10.37
CA ASP A 49 29.94 6.93 -10.90
C ASP A 49 30.14 5.79 -9.91
N GLY A 50 30.77 4.69 -10.39
CA GLY A 50 31.09 3.52 -9.57
C GLY A 50 29.91 2.61 -9.26
N PRO A 51 30.10 1.67 -8.32
CA PRO A 51 29.04 0.75 -7.86
C PRO A 51 27.98 1.49 -7.04
N ALA A 52 26.73 1.06 -7.17
CA ALA A 52 25.59 1.54 -6.39
C ALA A 52 24.90 0.34 -5.70
N ASP A 53 24.24 0.60 -4.58
CA ASP A 53 23.50 -0.45 -3.85
C ASP A 53 22.33 -0.99 -4.66
N ILE A 54 21.65 -0.11 -5.41
CA ILE A 54 20.50 -0.45 -6.23
C ILE A 54 20.77 -0.05 -7.70
N ARG A 55 20.71 -1.02 -8.61
CA ARG A 55 20.95 -0.79 -10.04
C ARG A 55 19.69 -1.03 -10.85
N LEU A 56 19.33 -0.06 -11.68
CA LEU A 56 18.20 -0.14 -12.59
C LEU A 56 18.71 -0.29 -14.03
N THR A 57 18.35 -1.38 -14.69
CA THR A 57 18.87 -1.71 -16.03
C THR A 57 17.76 -2.25 -16.93
N PHE A 58 17.73 -1.82 -18.19
CA PHE A 58 16.82 -2.30 -19.22
C PHE A 58 17.54 -3.35 -20.08
N PHE A 59 16.90 -4.50 -20.26
CA PHE A 59 17.45 -5.62 -21.02
C PHE A 59 16.44 -6.13 -22.05
N HIS A 60 16.92 -6.91 -23.01
CA HIS A 60 16.08 -7.57 -24.00
C HIS A 60 16.31 -9.08 -23.90
N GLY A 61 15.24 -9.88 -23.81
CA GLY A 61 15.35 -11.33 -23.77
C GLY A 61 16.22 -11.85 -22.62
N ASP A 62 17.05 -12.84 -22.91
CA ASP A 62 18.05 -13.35 -21.97
C ASP A 62 19.15 -12.31 -21.69
N HIS A 63 19.43 -12.11 -20.42
CA HIS A 63 20.39 -11.13 -19.91
C HIS A 63 21.25 -11.68 -18.77
N ASN A 64 21.53 -12.99 -18.81
CA ASN A 64 22.53 -13.67 -17.99
C ASN A 64 22.27 -13.65 -16.46
N ASP A 65 21.02 -13.51 -16.03
CA ASP A 65 20.62 -13.63 -14.63
C ASP A 65 19.73 -14.86 -14.33
N GLY A 66 19.63 -15.76 -15.31
CA GLY A 66 18.93 -17.05 -15.25
C GLY A 66 17.90 -17.19 -16.37
N LEU A 67 17.85 -18.35 -17.04
CA LEU A 67 16.95 -18.56 -18.19
C LEU A 67 15.45 -18.34 -17.87
N SER A 68 15.04 -18.56 -16.63
CA SER A 68 13.66 -18.31 -16.17
C SER A 68 13.32 -16.82 -16.03
N ASN A 69 14.32 -15.94 -16.05
CA ASN A 69 14.20 -14.50 -15.92
C ASN A 69 14.33 -13.78 -17.28
N ALA A 70 14.53 -14.53 -18.36
CA ALA A 70 14.58 -13.96 -19.70
C ALA A 70 13.23 -13.26 -20.02
N PHE A 71 13.31 -12.04 -20.56
CA PHE A 71 12.12 -11.29 -20.95
C PHE A 71 11.47 -11.88 -22.20
N ASP A 72 10.13 -11.85 -22.24
CA ASP A 72 9.29 -12.50 -23.25
C ASP A 72 8.76 -11.53 -24.32
N GLY A 73 9.10 -10.25 -24.22
CA GLY A 73 8.66 -9.22 -25.15
C GLY A 73 7.32 -8.59 -24.72
N PRO A 74 6.66 -7.86 -25.64
CA PRO A 74 5.55 -6.97 -25.25
C PRO A 74 4.34 -7.69 -24.63
N GLY A 75 3.89 -7.18 -23.49
CA GLY A 75 2.64 -7.56 -22.81
C GLY A 75 2.80 -8.59 -21.69
N GLY A 76 3.96 -9.23 -21.59
CA GLY A 76 4.30 -10.27 -20.61
C GLY A 76 4.95 -9.72 -19.34
N ALA A 77 6.16 -10.18 -19.04
CA ALA A 77 6.94 -9.76 -17.88
C ALA A 77 7.49 -8.34 -18.10
N LEU A 78 6.97 -7.37 -17.34
CA LEU A 78 7.38 -5.97 -17.48
C LEU A 78 8.77 -5.70 -16.92
N ALA A 79 9.08 -6.36 -15.81
CA ALA A 79 10.28 -6.16 -15.01
C ALA A 79 10.40 -7.27 -13.96
N HIS A 80 11.57 -7.37 -13.34
CA HIS A 80 11.79 -8.11 -12.11
C HIS A 80 12.91 -7.48 -11.30
N ALA A 81 12.95 -7.78 -10.01
CA ALA A 81 13.97 -7.28 -9.12
C ALA A 81 14.50 -8.34 -8.16
N PHE A 82 15.75 -8.16 -7.78
CA PHE A 82 16.44 -8.95 -6.78
C PHE A 82 16.49 -8.20 -5.45
N PHE A 83 16.18 -8.94 -4.39
CA PHE A 83 16.22 -8.46 -3.01
C PHE A 83 17.56 -7.82 -2.60
N PRO A 84 17.60 -7.06 -1.48
CA PRO A 84 18.73 -6.24 -1.04
C PRO A 84 20.15 -6.80 -1.23
N ARG A 85 20.40 -8.10 -1.08
CA ARG A 85 21.75 -8.66 -1.26
C ARG A 85 22.32 -8.47 -2.67
N ARG A 86 21.46 -8.47 -3.70
CA ARG A 86 21.84 -8.16 -5.09
C ARG A 86 21.50 -6.72 -5.46
N GLY A 87 20.32 -6.24 -5.06
CA GLY A 87 19.92 -4.84 -5.28
C GLY A 87 19.83 -4.48 -6.77
N GLU A 88 19.21 -5.34 -7.58
CA GLU A 88 19.12 -5.15 -9.02
C GLU A 88 17.65 -5.12 -9.43
N ALA A 89 17.26 -4.20 -10.31
CA ALA A 89 15.94 -4.13 -10.93
C ALA A 89 16.14 -4.11 -12.45
N HIS A 90 15.56 -5.10 -13.12
CA HIS A 90 15.64 -5.31 -14.55
C HIS A 90 14.29 -5.01 -15.19
N PHE A 91 14.31 -4.32 -16.32
CA PHE A 91 13.11 -3.88 -17.03
C PHE A 91 13.14 -4.40 -18.47
N ASP A 92 12.02 -4.90 -18.97
CA ASP A 92 11.96 -5.36 -20.36
C ASP A 92 12.02 -4.15 -21.31
N SER A 93 13.08 -4.06 -22.10
CA SER A 93 13.27 -3.01 -23.10
C SER A 93 12.34 -3.12 -24.31
N ALA A 94 11.73 -4.28 -24.55
CA ALA A 94 10.74 -4.49 -25.60
C ALA A 94 9.37 -3.87 -25.25
N GLU A 95 9.13 -3.59 -23.97
CA GLU A 95 7.91 -2.93 -23.53
C GLU A 95 7.79 -1.50 -24.05
N ARG A 96 6.54 -1.09 -24.29
CA ARG A 96 6.24 0.29 -24.69
C ARG A 96 6.08 1.18 -23.46
N TRP A 97 7.22 1.60 -22.93
CA TRP A 97 7.31 2.48 -21.77
C TRP A 97 6.75 3.88 -22.06
N SER A 98 6.09 4.45 -21.07
CA SER A 98 5.54 5.79 -21.11
C SER A 98 5.76 6.49 -19.78
N LEU A 99 5.93 7.81 -19.82
CA LEU A 99 6.05 8.68 -18.65
C LEU A 99 4.82 9.55 -18.45
N ARG A 100 3.78 9.37 -19.28
CA ARG A 100 2.53 10.12 -19.26
C ARG A 100 1.35 9.18 -19.04
N SER A 101 0.23 9.71 -18.57
CA SER A 101 -1.02 8.93 -18.60
C SER A 101 -1.44 8.66 -20.05
N GLY A 102 -1.73 7.40 -20.42
CA GLY A 102 -2.10 7.07 -21.80
C GLY A 102 -1.75 5.66 -22.25
N LYS A 103 -1.39 5.52 -23.54
CA LYS A 103 -1.08 4.23 -24.18
C LYS A 103 0.34 3.75 -23.84
N GLY A 104 0.47 2.54 -23.30
CA GLY A 104 1.74 1.92 -22.93
C GLY A 104 1.77 1.50 -21.46
N ARG A 105 2.95 1.18 -20.94
CA ARG A 105 3.18 0.89 -19.52
C ARG A 105 3.83 2.11 -18.86
N ASN A 106 3.27 2.58 -17.75
CA ASN A 106 3.83 3.73 -17.04
C ASN A 106 5.11 3.31 -16.30
N LEU A 107 6.25 3.89 -16.71
CA LEU A 107 7.57 3.52 -16.20
C LEU A 107 7.72 3.77 -14.70
N PHE A 108 7.24 4.92 -14.21
CA PHE A 108 7.31 5.24 -12.78
C PHE A 108 6.64 4.19 -11.90
N VAL A 109 5.45 3.71 -12.30
CA VAL A 109 4.74 2.71 -11.49
C VAL A 109 5.53 1.42 -11.39
N VAL A 110 6.07 0.95 -12.51
CA VAL A 110 6.85 -0.31 -12.52
C VAL A 110 8.16 -0.11 -11.76
N VAL A 111 8.87 1.00 -11.97
CA VAL A 111 10.08 1.31 -11.20
C VAL A 111 9.77 1.38 -9.70
N ALA A 112 8.69 2.03 -9.29
CA ALA A 112 8.32 2.13 -7.88
C ALA A 112 8.01 0.75 -7.27
N HIS A 113 7.35 -0.13 -8.02
CA HIS A 113 7.11 -1.52 -7.63
C HIS A 113 8.44 -2.28 -7.46
N GLU A 114 9.29 -2.28 -8.49
CA GLU A 114 10.57 -3.00 -8.45
C GLU A 114 11.51 -2.48 -7.36
N VAL A 115 11.52 -1.16 -7.12
CA VAL A 115 12.26 -0.59 -5.99
C VAL A 115 11.78 -1.20 -4.67
N GLY A 116 10.47 -1.40 -4.48
CA GLY A 116 9.95 -2.07 -3.29
C GLY A 116 10.55 -3.47 -3.08
N HIS A 117 10.72 -4.26 -4.14
CA HIS A 117 11.43 -5.53 -4.08
C HIS A 117 12.92 -5.37 -3.73
N THR A 118 13.63 -4.40 -4.33
CA THR A 118 15.03 -4.13 -3.96
C THR A 118 15.18 -3.68 -2.50
N LEU A 119 14.10 -3.25 -1.86
CA LEU A 119 14.02 -2.90 -0.43
C LEU A 119 13.57 -4.07 0.45
N GLY A 120 13.29 -5.26 -0.10
CA GLY A 120 12.93 -6.43 0.70
C GLY A 120 11.43 -6.71 0.81
N LEU A 121 10.59 -5.92 0.14
CA LEU A 121 9.14 -6.14 0.12
C LEU A 121 8.79 -7.30 -0.81
N GLU A 122 7.92 -8.18 -0.35
CA GLU A 122 7.32 -9.23 -1.18
C GLU A 122 6.03 -8.73 -1.82
N HIS A 123 5.48 -9.51 -2.75
CA HIS A 123 4.20 -9.20 -3.36
C HIS A 123 3.09 -9.14 -2.29
N SER A 124 2.31 -8.06 -2.35
CA SER A 124 1.11 -7.89 -1.55
C SER A 124 -0.07 -8.66 -2.16
N PRO A 125 -0.90 -9.34 -1.35
CA PRO A 125 -2.15 -9.92 -1.83
C PRO A 125 -3.23 -8.85 -2.11
N ALA A 126 -3.04 -7.62 -1.63
CA ALA A 126 -3.99 -6.54 -1.83
C ALA A 126 -3.88 -5.99 -3.26
N ARG A 127 -4.94 -6.14 -4.06
CA ARG A 127 -4.96 -5.67 -5.47
C ARG A 127 -4.74 -4.17 -5.65
N SER A 128 -5.01 -3.38 -4.61
CA SER A 128 -4.81 -1.93 -4.61
C SER A 128 -3.40 -1.51 -4.20
N ALA A 129 -2.59 -2.43 -3.68
CA ALA A 129 -1.21 -2.16 -3.28
C ALA A 129 -0.32 -1.93 -4.50
N LEU A 130 0.69 -1.07 -4.35
CA LEU A 130 1.72 -0.92 -5.35
C LEU A 130 2.45 -2.25 -5.52
N MET A 131 2.76 -2.94 -4.42
CA MET A 131 3.42 -4.26 -4.43
C MET A 131 2.50 -5.42 -4.86
N SER A 132 1.31 -5.18 -5.41
CA SER A 132 0.51 -6.25 -5.99
C SER A 132 1.20 -6.83 -7.22
N PRO A 133 1.18 -8.16 -7.46
CA PRO A 133 1.81 -8.75 -8.65
C PRO A 133 1.10 -8.36 -9.97
N TYR A 134 -0.05 -7.70 -9.88
CA TYR A 134 -0.80 -7.21 -11.02
C TYR A 134 -0.50 -5.73 -11.25
N TYR A 135 -0.29 -5.37 -12.52
CA TYR A 135 0.01 -3.99 -12.91
C TYR A 135 -1.06 -3.00 -12.40
N LYS A 136 -0.64 -2.07 -11.53
CA LYS A 136 -1.46 -0.97 -11.03
C LYS A 136 -1.48 0.18 -12.03
N LYS A 137 -2.66 0.68 -12.39
CA LYS A 137 -2.78 1.91 -13.18
C LYS A 137 -2.73 3.13 -12.26
N LEU A 138 -2.04 4.19 -12.68
CA LEU A 138 -2.14 5.48 -12.00
C LEU A 138 -3.59 5.97 -12.05
N SER A 139 -4.11 6.37 -10.90
CA SER A 139 -5.43 6.97 -10.74
C SER A 139 -5.31 8.26 -9.91
N LYS A 140 -6.46 8.84 -9.53
CA LYS A 140 -6.49 9.97 -8.59
C LYS A 140 -6.11 9.54 -7.16
N ASP A 141 -6.10 8.24 -6.88
CA ASP A 141 -5.80 7.68 -5.56
C ASP A 141 -4.31 7.68 -5.27
N PHE A 142 -3.94 7.41 -4.01
CA PHE A 142 -2.54 7.31 -3.60
C PHE A 142 -1.78 6.17 -4.30
N VAL A 143 -0.52 6.43 -4.64
CA VAL A 143 0.35 5.44 -5.29
C VAL A 143 0.67 4.30 -4.32
N LEU A 144 1.13 4.62 -3.10
CA LEU A 144 1.30 3.63 -2.05
C LEU A 144 -0.02 3.40 -1.31
N SER A 145 -0.39 2.14 -1.18
CA SER A 145 -1.43 1.74 -0.24
C SER A 145 -0.88 1.69 1.19
N TRP A 146 -1.80 1.56 2.15
CA TRP A 146 -1.41 1.34 3.54
C TRP A 146 -0.67 0.02 3.76
N ASP A 147 -0.94 -1.00 2.95
CA ASP A 147 -0.22 -2.28 3.02
C ASP A 147 1.26 -2.08 2.67
N ASP A 148 1.55 -1.33 1.60
CA ASP A 148 2.91 -0.99 1.18
C ASP A 148 3.66 -0.21 2.27
N ILE A 149 2.99 0.76 2.89
CA ILE A 149 3.57 1.66 3.90
C ILE A 149 3.89 0.90 5.18
N LEU A 150 2.99 0.05 5.63
CA LEU A 150 3.24 -0.74 6.83
C LEU A 150 4.33 -1.78 6.58
N ALA A 151 4.36 -2.41 5.41
CA ALA A 151 5.40 -3.36 5.05
C ALA A 151 6.79 -2.70 5.06
N ILE A 152 6.95 -1.53 4.45
CA ILE A 152 8.24 -0.82 4.45
C ILE A 152 8.61 -0.30 5.84
N GLN A 153 7.64 0.18 6.63
CA GLN A 153 7.86 0.63 8.01
C GLN A 153 8.18 -0.54 8.95
N ASN A 154 7.71 -1.75 8.69
CA ASN A 154 8.10 -2.91 9.48
C ASN A 154 9.57 -3.31 9.25
N LEU A 155 10.08 -3.11 8.03
CA LEU A 155 11.50 -3.35 7.73
C LEU A 155 12.39 -2.21 8.23
N TYR A 156 11.92 -0.96 8.07
CA TYR A 156 12.76 0.21 8.18
C TYR A 156 12.29 1.27 9.17
N GLY A 157 11.12 1.15 9.77
CA GLY A 157 10.56 2.18 10.64
C GLY A 157 10.07 3.42 9.87
N LYS A 158 9.40 4.30 10.60
CA LYS A 158 8.81 5.57 10.11
C LYS A 158 9.89 6.58 9.71
N PRO A 159 9.55 7.65 8.95
CA PRO A 159 10.49 8.71 8.62
C PRO A 159 11.15 9.31 9.86
N SER A 160 12.46 9.57 9.76
CA SER A 160 13.27 10.12 10.85
C SER A 160 13.03 11.63 11.09
N ARG A 161 12.43 12.32 10.12
CA ARG A 161 11.99 13.73 10.22
C ARG A 161 10.62 13.89 9.58
N GLY A 162 9.67 14.47 10.33
CA GLY A 162 8.31 14.70 9.85
C GLY A 162 7.43 13.45 9.82
N SER A 163 6.24 13.59 9.23
CA SER A 163 5.27 12.50 9.08
C SER A 163 5.40 11.82 7.72
N ALA A 164 4.92 10.58 7.61
CA ALA A 164 4.89 9.85 6.35
C ALA A 164 4.04 10.59 5.30
N ILE A 165 4.62 10.86 4.13
CA ILE A 165 3.97 11.60 3.04
C ILE A 165 3.50 10.61 1.96
N GLN A 166 2.19 10.53 1.74
CA GLN A 166 1.62 9.77 0.62
C GLN A 166 1.42 10.69 -0.60
N LEU A 167 1.90 10.25 -1.76
CA LEU A 167 1.78 11.01 -3.00
C LEU A 167 0.60 10.48 -3.84
N PRO A 168 -0.38 11.34 -4.21
CA PRO A 168 -1.46 10.97 -5.13
C PRO A 168 -0.94 10.61 -6.52
N GLY A 169 -1.52 9.61 -7.16
CA GLY A 169 -1.15 9.16 -8.50
C GLY A 169 -1.31 10.23 -9.58
N ARG A 170 -2.25 11.17 -9.39
CA ARG A 170 -2.45 12.32 -10.30
C ARG A 170 -1.18 13.17 -10.47
N VAL A 171 -0.33 13.25 -9.45
CA VAL A 171 0.91 14.05 -9.48
C VAL A 171 1.92 13.47 -10.49
N PHE A 172 1.84 12.17 -10.76
CA PHE A 172 2.73 11.46 -11.67
C PHE A 172 2.14 11.25 -13.07
N THR A 173 1.05 11.94 -13.38
CA THR A 173 0.46 11.91 -14.73
C THR A 173 1.25 12.76 -15.72
N HIS A 174 1.98 13.78 -15.21
CA HIS A 174 2.87 14.67 -15.95
C HIS A 174 4.15 14.96 -15.14
N PHE A 175 5.24 14.23 -15.40
CA PHE A 175 6.51 14.43 -14.68
C PHE A 175 7.14 15.81 -14.89
N GLN A 176 6.79 16.52 -15.96
CA GLN A 176 7.30 17.88 -16.20
C GLN A 176 6.88 18.85 -15.07
N ASP A 177 5.70 18.66 -14.48
CA ASP A 177 5.19 19.50 -13.39
C ASP A 177 5.87 19.20 -12.04
N TRP A 178 6.38 17.98 -11.85
CA TRP A 178 7.17 17.61 -10.65
C TRP A 178 8.49 18.38 -10.54
N SER A 179 9.00 18.89 -11.66
CA SER A 179 10.25 19.66 -11.71
C SER A 179 10.12 21.12 -11.24
N GLY A 180 8.90 21.69 -11.23
CA GLY A 180 8.65 23.10 -10.95
C GLY A 180 8.37 23.46 -9.48
N ASP A 181 7.71 22.57 -8.73
CA ASP A 181 7.00 22.99 -7.51
C ASP A 181 7.66 22.59 -6.17
N LEU A 182 8.84 21.95 -6.16
CA LEU A 182 9.45 21.43 -4.92
C LEU A 182 10.82 22.02 -4.57
N TYR A 183 11.29 23.02 -5.30
CA TYR A 183 12.57 23.71 -5.01
C TYR A 183 12.43 25.21 -4.67
N GLY A 184 11.20 25.73 -4.55
CA GLY A 184 10.94 27.09 -4.09
C GLY A 184 10.24 27.13 -2.73
N GLU A 185 10.93 27.65 -1.72
CA GLU A 185 10.41 28.34 -0.53
C GLU A 185 8.91 28.18 -0.16
N ASP A 186 8.49 27.03 0.40
CA ASP A 186 7.32 27.03 1.30
C ASP A 186 7.35 25.91 2.36
N ARG A 187 8.54 25.63 2.90
CA ARG A 187 8.72 24.68 4.01
C ARG A 187 8.33 25.23 5.38
N GLN A 188 7.73 26.42 5.42
CA GLN A 188 7.35 27.11 6.66
C GLN A 188 5.97 27.77 6.53
N ARG A 189 4.88 26.99 6.41
CA ARG A 189 3.55 27.44 6.92
C ARG A 189 2.41 26.44 6.92
N GLN A 190 2.54 25.25 6.34
CA GLN A 190 1.55 24.20 6.57
C GLN A 190 2.01 23.28 7.69
N GLY A 191 1.67 23.69 8.92
CA GLY A 191 1.72 22.83 10.08
C GLY A 191 1.07 21.49 9.78
N ALA A 192 1.59 20.45 10.41
CA ALA A 192 1.14 19.07 10.35
C ALA A 192 -0.38 18.97 10.59
N SER A 193 -1.18 19.20 9.54
CA SER A 193 -2.53 18.69 9.45
C SER A 193 -2.36 17.19 9.31
N THR A 194 -2.69 16.53 10.39
CA THR A 194 -2.45 15.14 10.64
C THR A 194 -3.06 14.26 9.54
N TYR A 195 -2.19 13.48 8.88
CA TYR A 195 -2.47 12.66 7.69
C TYR A 195 -3.64 11.67 7.78
N TYR A 196 -4.21 11.43 8.97
CA TYR A 196 -5.48 10.70 9.14
C TYR A 196 -6.71 11.47 8.65
N CYS A 197 -6.64 12.80 8.53
CA CYS A 197 -7.76 13.64 8.08
C CYS A 197 -8.02 13.57 6.56
N HIS A 198 -7.14 12.91 5.79
CA HIS A 198 -7.20 12.85 4.33
C HIS A 198 -7.23 11.41 3.77
N SER A 199 -7.52 10.43 4.63
CA SER A 199 -7.66 9.01 4.26
C SER A 199 -8.98 8.44 4.78
N PHE A 200 -9.47 7.35 4.20
CA PHE A 200 -10.66 6.63 4.67
C PHE A 200 -10.27 5.42 5.53
N PHE A 201 -11.12 4.99 6.44
CA PHE A 201 -10.95 3.74 7.18
C PHE A 201 -11.86 2.67 6.60
N ASP A 202 -11.46 1.39 6.73
CA ASP A 202 -12.25 0.28 6.22
C ASP A 202 -13.48 0.03 7.11
N ALA A 203 -13.32 0.17 8.43
CA ALA A 203 -14.42 0.11 9.38
C ALA A 203 -14.06 0.82 10.69
N VAL A 204 -15.08 1.25 11.43
CA VAL A 204 -14.95 1.76 12.81
C VAL A 204 -16.09 1.20 13.65
N THR A 205 -15.80 0.74 14.87
CA THR A 205 -16.82 0.35 15.86
C THR A 205 -16.34 0.71 17.27
N ALA A 206 -17.26 0.82 18.22
CA ALA A 206 -16.95 0.88 19.65
C ALA A 206 -17.29 -0.46 20.32
N ASP A 207 -16.60 -0.81 21.41
CA ASP A 207 -17.04 -1.88 22.33
C ASP A 207 -17.93 -1.34 23.46
N VAL A 208 -18.19 -2.16 24.48
CA VAL A 208 -19.03 -1.80 25.63
C VAL A 208 -18.33 -0.86 26.61
N ASP A 209 -17.02 -0.75 26.54
CA ASP A 209 -16.19 0.07 27.41
C ASP A 209 -15.79 1.39 26.70
N ASP A 210 -16.53 1.76 25.64
CA ASP A 210 -16.28 2.91 24.78
C ASP A 210 -14.88 2.95 24.13
N ASN A 211 -14.22 1.79 24.01
CA ASN A 211 -12.99 1.72 23.22
C ASN A 211 -13.37 1.72 21.73
N LEU A 212 -12.87 2.71 21.00
CA LEU A 212 -13.02 2.78 19.55
C LEU A 212 -11.98 1.90 18.87
N TYR A 213 -12.45 1.02 18.00
CA TYR A 213 -11.63 0.17 17.14
C TYR A 213 -11.73 0.72 15.72
N ILE A 214 -10.58 1.10 15.18
CA ILE A 214 -10.46 1.68 13.83
C ILE A 214 -9.67 0.69 12.99
N PHE A 215 -10.20 0.29 11.83
CA PHE A 215 -9.65 -0.78 11.01
C PHE A 215 -9.14 -0.26 9.66
N LYS A 216 -7.97 -0.75 9.24
CA LYS A 216 -7.43 -0.49 7.90
C LYS A 216 -6.47 -1.58 7.43
N GLY A 217 -6.80 -2.21 6.31
CA GLY A 217 -6.08 -3.36 5.77
C GLY A 217 -5.95 -4.47 6.81
N GLY A 218 -4.74 -5.05 6.93
CA GLY A 218 -4.44 -6.09 7.91
C GLY A 218 -4.22 -5.60 9.35
N HIS A 219 -4.58 -4.36 9.68
CA HIS A 219 -4.27 -3.74 10.97
C HIS A 219 -5.47 -3.01 11.59
N PHE A 220 -5.38 -2.76 12.90
CA PHE A 220 -6.35 -1.96 13.64
C PHE A 220 -5.68 -1.14 14.75
N TRP A 221 -6.39 -0.11 15.21
CA TRP A 221 -6.02 0.70 16.36
C TRP A 221 -7.13 0.65 17.39
N VAL A 222 -6.75 0.77 18.66
CA VAL A 222 -7.69 0.97 19.76
C VAL A 222 -7.48 2.38 20.30
N VAL A 223 -8.56 3.15 20.36
CA VAL A 223 -8.59 4.47 21.00
C VAL A 223 -9.51 4.34 22.20
N PRO A 224 -8.96 4.22 23.42
CA PRO A 224 -9.78 4.21 24.62
C PRO A 224 -10.51 5.54 24.80
N ALA A 225 -11.51 5.57 25.69
CA ALA A 225 -12.21 6.80 26.04
C ALA A 225 -11.27 7.94 26.53
N SER A 226 -10.08 7.59 27.03
CA SER A 226 -9.02 8.56 27.40
C SER A 226 -8.33 9.25 26.20
N GLY A 227 -8.64 8.84 24.97
CA GLY A 227 -8.26 9.51 23.72
C GLY A 227 -6.88 9.15 23.16
N SER A 228 -6.06 8.39 23.88
CA SER A 228 -4.72 8.00 23.40
C SER A 228 -4.76 6.75 22.55
N SER A 229 -4.57 6.89 21.23
CA SER A 229 -4.55 5.75 20.31
C SER A 229 -3.38 4.79 20.57
N SER A 230 -3.62 3.49 20.48
CA SER A 230 -2.57 2.48 20.49
C SER A 230 -1.64 2.60 19.26
N GLN A 231 -0.50 1.89 19.28
CA GLN A 231 0.20 1.58 18.02
C GLN A 231 -0.67 0.65 17.15
N PRO A 232 -0.46 0.62 15.81
CA PRO A 232 -1.16 -0.30 14.94
C PRO A 232 -0.90 -1.75 15.35
N GLN A 233 -1.98 -2.52 15.50
CA GLN A 233 -1.92 -3.93 15.86
C GLN A 233 -2.34 -4.80 14.66
N PRO A 234 -1.68 -5.96 14.45
CA PRO A 234 -2.06 -6.88 13.40
C PRO A 234 -3.44 -7.50 13.68
N LEU A 235 -4.34 -7.41 12.71
CA LEU A 235 -5.73 -7.89 12.81
C LEU A 235 -5.80 -9.37 13.16
N HIS A 236 -5.00 -10.20 12.49
CA HIS A 236 -4.97 -11.65 12.67
C HIS A 236 -4.40 -12.09 14.02
N ALA A 237 -3.61 -11.23 14.69
CA ALA A 237 -3.12 -11.55 16.03
C ALA A 237 -4.22 -11.45 17.08
N ARG A 238 -5.18 -10.52 16.91
CA ARG A 238 -6.32 -10.38 17.82
C ARG A 238 -7.50 -11.25 17.44
N TRP A 239 -7.77 -11.41 16.14
CA TRP A 239 -8.88 -12.22 15.61
C TRP A 239 -8.37 -13.22 14.57
N PRO A 240 -7.86 -14.38 15.03
CA PRO A 240 -7.35 -15.42 14.14
C PRO A 240 -8.42 -15.94 13.19
N GLY A 241 -8.07 -16.11 11.91
CA GLY A 241 -8.99 -16.60 10.87
C GLY A 241 -9.76 -15.51 10.11
N LEU A 242 -9.56 -14.23 10.44
CA LEU A 242 -9.98 -13.13 9.58
C LEU A 242 -9.09 -13.03 8.32
N PRO A 243 -9.65 -12.58 7.18
CA PRO A 243 -8.87 -12.23 5.99
C PRO A 243 -7.98 -11.00 6.23
N ALA A 244 -7.10 -10.69 5.27
CA ALA A 244 -6.12 -9.58 5.34
C ALA A 244 -6.74 -8.15 5.34
N GLY A 245 -8.02 -8.03 5.67
CA GLY A 245 -8.80 -6.79 5.74
C GLY A 245 -10.30 -7.10 5.80
N ILE A 246 -11.10 -6.11 6.17
CA ILE A 246 -12.55 -6.23 6.35
C ILE A 246 -13.27 -5.15 5.54
N ASP A 247 -14.53 -5.39 5.19
CA ASP A 247 -15.40 -4.39 4.54
C ASP A 247 -16.23 -3.61 5.57
N ALA A 248 -16.63 -4.26 6.68
CA ALA A 248 -17.37 -3.62 7.76
C ALA A 248 -17.18 -4.36 9.09
N CYS A 249 -17.41 -3.67 10.21
CA CYS A 249 -17.36 -4.23 11.56
C CYS A 249 -18.43 -3.60 12.45
N ALA A 250 -18.98 -4.37 13.39
CA ALA A 250 -19.83 -3.83 14.45
C ALA A 250 -19.72 -4.67 15.73
N CYS A 251 -19.76 -4.04 16.90
CA CYS A 251 -19.87 -4.72 18.18
C CYS A 251 -21.31 -4.72 18.67
N SER A 252 -21.79 -5.87 19.13
CA SER A 252 -23.08 -5.99 19.81
C SER A 252 -22.89 -5.84 21.32
N PRO A 253 -23.35 -4.75 21.95
CA PRO A 253 -23.20 -4.56 23.39
C PRO A 253 -24.00 -5.59 24.20
N LEU A 254 -25.06 -6.17 23.63
CA LEU A 254 -25.86 -7.20 24.30
C LEU A 254 -25.12 -8.53 24.47
N SER A 255 -24.22 -8.85 23.54
CA SER A 255 -23.54 -10.14 23.50
C SER A 255 -22.03 -10.01 23.63
N HIS A 256 -21.51 -8.79 23.83
CA HIS A 256 -20.09 -8.47 23.85
C HIS A 256 -19.33 -9.10 22.68
N SER A 257 -19.99 -9.20 21.52
CA SER A 257 -19.47 -9.91 20.36
C SER A 257 -19.15 -8.95 19.23
N PHE A 258 -17.97 -9.09 18.64
CA PHE A 258 -17.60 -8.42 17.41
C PHE A 258 -18.09 -9.21 16.21
N TYR A 259 -18.68 -8.50 15.26
CA TYR A 259 -19.08 -9.02 13.96
C TYR A 259 -18.21 -8.36 12.90
N PHE A 260 -17.59 -9.18 12.06
CA PHE A 260 -16.77 -8.75 10.94
C PHE A 260 -17.37 -9.22 9.63
N PHE A 261 -17.30 -8.38 8.60
CA PHE A 261 -17.83 -8.69 7.28
C PHE A 261 -16.74 -8.52 6.23
N LYS A 262 -16.61 -9.50 5.33
CA LYS A 262 -15.73 -9.42 4.16
C LYS A 262 -16.33 -10.23 3.02
N GLY A 263 -16.56 -9.58 1.89
CA GLY A 263 -17.23 -10.20 0.76
C GLY A 263 -18.61 -10.72 1.15
N GLY A 264 -18.87 -11.99 0.89
CA GLY A 264 -20.14 -12.62 1.23
C GLY A 264 -20.15 -13.39 2.55
N ARG A 265 -19.20 -13.11 3.46
CA ARG A 265 -19.06 -13.85 4.72
C ARG A 265 -19.08 -12.91 5.92
N CYS A 266 -19.62 -13.43 7.02
CA CYS A 266 -19.65 -12.80 8.34
C CYS A 266 -18.92 -13.69 9.33
N TRP A 267 -18.07 -13.11 10.18
CA TRP A 267 -17.44 -13.76 11.32
C TRP A 267 -17.98 -13.14 12.60
N ARG A 268 -18.05 -13.94 13.67
CA ARG A 268 -18.45 -13.48 14.99
C ARG A 268 -17.45 -13.94 16.03
N TYR A 269 -16.91 -13.00 16.79
CA TYR A 269 -15.95 -13.25 17.86
C TYR A 269 -16.51 -12.80 19.19
N GLN A 270 -16.14 -13.52 20.25
CA GLN A 270 -16.26 -13.06 21.63
C GLN A 270 -14.85 -12.86 22.17
N GLY A 271 -14.47 -11.61 22.44
CA GLY A 271 -13.06 -11.25 22.61
C GLY A 271 -12.25 -11.62 21.36
N SER A 272 -11.27 -12.52 21.52
CA SER A 272 -10.43 -13.07 20.45
C SER A 272 -10.89 -14.43 19.91
N THR A 273 -11.93 -15.03 20.50
CA THR A 273 -12.35 -16.39 20.18
C THR A 273 -13.40 -16.39 19.07
N LEU A 274 -13.12 -17.06 17.95
CA LEU A 274 -14.09 -17.28 16.88
C LEU A 274 -15.20 -18.20 17.38
N LEU A 275 -16.45 -17.76 17.29
CA LEU A 275 -17.57 -18.57 17.78
C LEU A 275 -17.88 -19.74 16.82
N PRO A 276 -18.28 -20.91 17.34
CA PRO A 276 -18.66 -22.05 16.53
C PRO A 276 -19.75 -21.72 15.51
N GLY A 277 -19.63 -22.29 14.31
CA GLY A 277 -20.56 -22.06 13.21
C GLY A 277 -20.28 -20.79 12.39
N PHE A 278 -19.21 -20.05 12.69
CA PHE A 278 -18.70 -18.95 11.87
C PHE A 278 -17.38 -19.33 11.17
N PRO A 279 -17.05 -18.74 9.99
CA PRO A 279 -17.84 -17.73 9.29
C PRO A 279 -19.10 -18.26 8.61
N GLN A 280 -20.16 -17.45 8.56
CA GLN A 280 -21.42 -17.74 7.87
C GLN A 280 -21.54 -16.95 6.58
N LYS A 281 -22.27 -17.50 5.59
CA LYS A 281 -22.63 -16.77 4.37
C LYS A 281 -23.63 -15.66 4.70
N CYS A 282 -23.35 -14.42 4.30
CA CYS A 282 -24.27 -13.28 4.49
C CYS A 282 -25.64 -13.55 3.87
N SER A 283 -25.68 -14.18 2.70
CA SER A 283 -26.93 -14.52 1.99
C SER A 283 -27.83 -15.47 2.78
N ALA A 284 -27.28 -16.33 3.64
CA ALA A 284 -28.08 -17.23 4.48
C ALA A 284 -28.89 -16.47 5.56
N ARG A 285 -28.53 -15.21 5.83
CA ARG A 285 -29.20 -14.31 6.77
C ARG A 285 -29.87 -13.12 6.07
N GLY A 286 -30.01 -13.15 4.75
CA GLY A 286 -30.55 -12.02 3.98
C GLY A 286 -29.67 -10.76 3.97
N LEU A 287 -28.39 -10.89 4.36
CA LEU A 287 -27.45 -9.77 4.45
C LEU A 287 -26.71 -9.54 3.11
N PRO A 288 -26.30 -8.29 2.82
CA PRO A 288 -25.62 -7.96 1.57
C PRO A 288 -24.21 -8.55 1.52
N ARG A 289 -23.69 -8.72 0.30
CA ARG A 289 -22.26 -8.97 0.07
C ARG A 289 -21.52 -7.63 0.00
N HIS A 290 -20.31 -7.57 0.55
CA HIS A 290 -19.47 -6.37 0.63
C HIS A 290 -20.22 -5.18 1.23
N PRO A 291 -20.79 -5.27 2.45
CA PRO A 291 -21.39 -4.10 3.10
C PRO A 291 -20.37 -2.96 3.19
N ASP A 292 -20.84 -1.72 3.02
CA ASP A 292 -19.96 -0.55 3.05
C ASP A 292 -19.69 -0.09 4.50
N THR A 293 -20.63 -0.36 5.41
CA THR A 293 -20.44 -0.16 6.85
C THR A 293 -21.45 -1.00 7.64
N ALA A 294 -21.16 -1.23 8.92
CA ALA A 294 -22.04 -1.90 9.86
C ALA A 294 -21.98 -1.15 11.19
N LEU A 295 -23.11 -1.07 11.89
CA LEU A 295 -23.15 -0.49 13.23
C LEU A 295 -24.22 -1.16 14.07
N TYR A 296 -24.06 -1.16 15.38
CA TYR A 296 -25.13 -1.57 16.27
C TYR A 296 -26.05 -0.38 16.55
N PHE A 297 -27.31 -0.46 16.13
CA PHE A 297 -28.24 0.64 16.28
C PHE A 297 -29.05 0.45 17.57
N GLN A 298 -28.71 1.26 18.58
CA GLN A 298 -29.21 1.12 19.95
C GLN A 298 -30.74 1.10 20.02
N ARG A 299 -31.42 1.95 19.24
CA ARG A 299 -32.88 2.06 19.26
C ARG A 299 -33.60 0.82 18.71
N LEU A 300 -32.99 0.10 17.77
CA LEU A 300 -33.54 -1.16 17.24
C LEU A 300 -33.00 -2.40 17.97
N ARG A 301 -31.95 -2.25 18.78
CA ARG A 301 -31.25 -3.37 19.43
C ARG A 301 -30.82 -4.46 18.43
N ARG A 302 -30.33 -4.01 17.27
CA ARG A 302 -29.95 -4.82 16.12
C ARG A 302 -28.71 -4.25 15.45
N LEU A 303 -27.97 -5.11 14.75
CA LEU A 303 -26.93 -4.69 13.82
C LEU A 303 -27.61 -4.18 12.56
N VAL A 304 -27.14 -3.05 12.05
CA VAL A 304 -27.60 -2.46 10.80
C VAL A 304 -26.41 -2.40 9.85
N LEU A 305 -26.57 -2.98 8.67
CA LEU A 305 -25.57 -2.98 7.61
C LEU A 305 -26.03 -2.07 6.48
N PHE A 306 -25.12 -1.30 5.92
CA PHE A 306 -25.40 -0.41 4.80
C PHE A 306 -24.73 -0.92 3.53
N LYS A 307 -25.44 -0.83 2.40
CA LYS A 307 -24.88 -1.08 1.07
C LYS A 307 -25.50 -0.11 0.06
N GLY A 308 -24.70 0.83 -0.43
CA GLY A 308 -25.17 1.95 -1.24
C GLY A 308 -26.27 2.72 -0.51
N ALA A 309 -27.40 2.94 -1.19
CA ALA A 309 -28.55 3.63 -0.62
C ALA A 309 -29.49 2.74 0.24
N LYS A 310 -29.12 1.47 0.49
CA LYS A 310 -29.96 0.51 1.22
C LYS A 310 -29.34 0.15 2.58
N TYR A 311 -30.19 -0.19 3.54
CA TYR A 311 -29.80 -0.78 4.82
C TYR A 311 -30.48 -2.14 5.03
N PHE A 312 -29.86 -2.97 5.87
CA PHE A 312 -30.27 -4.33 6.21
C PHE A 312 -30.16 -4.53 7.72
N VAL A 313 -31.08 -5.28 8.32
CA VAL A 313 -31.19 -5.49 9.78
C VAL A 313 -31.21 -6.99 10.08
#